data_AF-A0A2N6GFT2-F1
#
_entry.id   AF-A0A2N6GFT2-F1
#
_cell.length_a   1.000
_cell.length_b   1.000
_cell.length_c   1.000
_cell.angle_alpha   90.00
_cell.angle_beta   90.00
_cell.angle_gamma   90.00
#
_symmetry.space_group_name_H-M   'P 1'
#
loop_
_entity.id
_entity.type
_entity.pdbx_description
1 polymer ?
#
loop_
_entity_poly.entity_id
_entity_poly.type
_entity_poly.pdbx_seq_one_letter_code
_entity_poly.pdbx_strand_id
1 'polypeptide(L)'
;MYKSIRPPQPDATCSYQDTSYNPIQGSEFNCEGSELAHLFNVTLSNLNFLDDACFGTCLVNTGPFSNFQDYAYWSGTEYAPDPTQAWALDVLFGGQGFGSKTTNNISVWPVRPGNVAATPATAPQAVPAMGIWGLGLLGLLLTYLARRRLG
;
A
#
# COMPACT_ATOMS: atom_id res chain seq x y z
N MET A 1 -21.06 -0.04 -6.99
CA MET A 1 -19.60 -0.23 -7.17
C MET A 1 -18.92 0.15 -5.86
N TYR A 2 -18.31 -0.81 -5.16
CA TYR A 2 -17.51 -0.52 -3.97
C TYR A 2 -16.09 -0.17 -4.41
N LYS A 3 -15.51 0.85 -3.78
CA LYS A 3 -14.15 1.30 -4.04
C LYS A 3 -13.25 0.49 -3.12
N SER A 4 -12.52 -0.47 -3.68
CA SER A 4 -11.31 -1.00 -3.04
C SER A 4 -10.52 0.16 -2.42
N ILE A 5 -10.08 0.01 -1.18
CA ILE A 5 -9.41 1.09 -0.44
C ILE A 5 -8.01 1.33 -1.01
N ARG A 6 -7.46 0.32 -1.73
CA ARG A 6 -6.17 0.39 -2.39
C ARG A 6 -6.32 0.43 -3.92
N PRO A 7 -5.40 1.08 -4.64
CA PRO A 7 -5.44 1.08 -6.09
C PRO A 7 -5.30 -0.34 -6.66
N PRO A 8 -5.94 -0.64 -7.81
CA PRO A 8 -5.59 -1.81 -8.59
C PRO A 8 -4.16 -1.67 -9.14
N GLN A 9 -3.56 -2.76 -9.62
CA GLN A 9 -2.29 -2.70 -10.35
C GLN A 9 -2.44 -1.88 -11.64
N PRO A 10 -1.37 -1.30 -12.22
CA PRO A 10 0.02 -1.29 -11.76
C PRO A 10 0.24 -0.57 -10.43
N ASP A 11 1.18 -1.08 -9.64
CA ASP A 11 1.48 -0.61 -8.29
C ASP A 11 2.69 0.34 -8.28
N ALA A 12 2.46 1.60 -7.91
CA ALA A 12 3.47 2.65 -7.91
C ALA A 12 4.56 2.50 -6.83
N THR A 13 4.40 1.54 -5.92
CA THR A 13 5.39 1.26 -4.85
C THR A 13 6.42 0.21 -5.24
N CYS A 14 6.19 -0.52 -6.34
CA CYS A 14 7.13 -1.54 -6.80
C CYS A 14 8.52 -0.96 -7.10
N SER A 15 9.56 -1.80 -6.93
CA SER A 15 10.97 -1.46 -7.15
C SER A 15 11.27 -0.96 -8.55
N TYR A 16 10.50 -1.39 -9.55
CA TYR A 16 10.61 -0.91 -10.92
C TYR A 16 9.35 -0.20 -11.37
N GLN A 17 9.54 0.94 -12.06
CA GLN A 17 8.50 1.78 -12.64
C GLN A 17 8.89 2.14 -14.07
N ASP A 18 8.17 1.62 -15.05
CA ASP A 18 8.35 2.00 -16.45
C ASP A 18 7.58 3.28 -16.77
N THR A 19 8.33 4.37 -16.89
CA THR A 19 7.80 5.70 -17.23
C THR A 19 7.57 5.91 -18.73
N SER A 20 7.88 4.90 -19.57
CA SER A 20 7.65 4.95 -21.02
C SER A 20 6.15 4.86 -21.37
N TYR A 21 5.34 4.40 -20.43
CA TYR A 21 3.89 4.21 -20.58
C TYR A 21 3.08 5.20 -19.73
N ASN A 22 1.84 5.45 -20.15
CA ASN A 22 0.84 6.19 -19.38
C ASN A 22 -0.47 5.37 -19.33
N PRO A 23 -0.88 4.85 -18.17
CA PRO A 23 -0.25 5.01 -16.85
C PRO A 23 1.13 4.35 -16.74
N ILE A 24 1.94 4.77 -15.77
CA ILE A 24 3.23 4.15 -15.45
C ILE A 24 2.99 2.67 -15.08
N GLN A 25 3.84 1.77 -15.55
CA GLN A 25 3.74 0.34 -15.25
C GLN A 25 4.73 -0.03 -14.14
N GLY A 26 4.23 -0.42 -12.97
CA GLY A 26 5.03 -0.83 -11.82
C GLY A 26 5.12 -2.35 -11.69
N SER A 27 6.33 -2.91 -11.62
CA SER A 27 6.59 -4.36 -11.56
C SER A 27 7.83 -4.69 -10.71
N GLU A 28 8.19 -5.97 -10.65
CA GLU A 28 9.25 -6.53 -9.81
C GLU A 28 8.86 -6.63 -8.33
N PHE A 29 9.67 -6.16 -7.39
CA PHE A 29 9.58 -6.52 -5.98
C PHE A 29 9.12 -5.35 -5.10
N ASN A 30 8.89 -5.61 -3.81
CA ASN A 30 8.51 -4.61 -2.81
C ASN A 30 7.25 -3.79 -3.17
N CYS A 31 6.31 -4.41 -3.89
CA CYS A 31 5.02 -3.81 -4.22
C CYS A 31 4.07 -3.89 -3.00
N GLU A 32 3.65 -2.76 -2.46
CA GLU A 32 2.84 -2.64 -1.26
C GLU A 32 1.56 -1.80 -1.45
N GLY A 33 1.38 -1.18 -2.61
CA GLY A 33 0.28 -0.26 -2.90
C GLY A 33 -1.00 -0.95 -3.32
N SER A 34 -0.93 -2.10 -3.99
CA SER A 34 -2.10 -2.85 -4.47
C SER A 34 -2.63 -3.83 -3.42
N GLU A 35 -3.91 -4.20 -3.48
CA GLU A 35 -4.53 -5.06 -2.45
C GLU A 35 -3.80 -6.40 -2.26
N LEU A 36 -3.55 -7.11 -3.35
CA LEU A 36 -2.92 -8.43 -3.33
C LEU A 36 -1.45 -8.34 -2.95
N ALA A 37 -0.71 -7.36 -3.49
CA ALA A 37 0.70 -7.18 -3.16
C ALA A 37 0.90 -6.74 -1.71
N HIS A 38 0.07 -5.82 -1.19
CA HIS A 38 0.09 -5.46 0.22
C HIS A 38 -0.28 -6.64 1.12
N LEU A 39 -1.26 -7.48 0.74
CA LEU A 39 -1.60 -8.66 1.52
C LEU A 39 -0.35 -9.56 1.68
N PHE A 40 0.36 -9.80 0.58
CA PHE A 40 1.53 -10.66 0.54
C PHE A 40 2.76 -10.04 1.25
N ASN A 41 3.19 -8.86 0.82
CA ASN A 41 4.43 -8.21 1.27
C ASN A 41 4.31 -7.59 2.66
N VAL A 42 3.17 -6.97 2.99
CA VAL A 42 3.01 -6.22 4.23
C VAL A 42 2.24 -7.04 5.28
N THR A 43 1.02 -7.48 4.96
CA THR A 43 0.11 -8.08 5.95
C THR A 43 0.55 -9.47 6.38
N LEU A 44 1.01 -10.29 5.44
CA LEU A 44 1.55 -11.62 5.71
C LEU A 44 3.05 -11.58 5.96
N SER A 45 3.73 -10.47 5.64
CA SER A 45 5.19 -10.32 5.79
C SER A 45 5.95 -11.46 5.12
N ASN A 46 5.54 -11.81 3.90
CA ASN A 46 6.28 -12.76 3.09
C ASN A 46 7.58 -12.15 2.57
N LEU A 47 8.48 -13.02 2.14
CA LEU A 47 9.75 -12.62 1.53
C LEU A 47 9.54 -12.38 0.03
N ASN A 48 10.57 -11.83 -0.60
CA ASN A 48 10.72 -11.82 -2.04
C ASN A 48 12.14 -12.27 -2.46
N PHE A 49 12.37 -12.37 -3.77
CA PHE A 49 13.63 -12.90 -4.31
C PHE A 49 14.88 -12.07 -3.96
N LEU A 50 14.72 -10.84 -3.48
CA LEU A 50 15.82 -10.00 -3.01
C LEU A 50 16.23 -10.31 -1.56
N ASP A 51 15.41 -11.07 -0.82
CA ASP A 51 15.73 -11.47 0.55
C ASP A 51 16.62 -12.72 0.54
N ASP A 52 17.78 -12.63 1.22
CA ASP A 52 18.72 -13.76 1.37
C ASP A 52 18.09 -15.01 1.98
N ALA A 53 16.96 -14.87 2.70
CA ALA A 53 16.23 -15.96 3.32
C ALA A 53 15.27 -16.69 2.37
N CYS A 54 15.05 -16.20 1.15
CA CYS A 54 14.21 -16.88 0.18
C CYS A 54 14.98 -18.03 -0.51
N PHE A 55 14.67 -19.27 -0.11
CA PHE A 55 15.26 -20.48 -0.69
C PHE A 55 14.18 -21.38 -1.30
N GLY A 56 14.06 -21.36 -2.63
CA GLY A 56 13.09 -22.15 -3.39
C GLY A 56 11.67 -21.57 -3.40
N THR A 57 11.19 -21.06 -2.26
CA THR A 57 9.93 -20.31 -2.14
C THR A 57 10.10 -19.13 -1.20
N CYS A 58 9.50 -17.99 -1.55
CA CYS A 58 9.43 -16.80 -0.71
C CYS A 58 8.09 -16.69 0.04
N LEU A 59 7.15 -17.62 -0.20
CA LEU A 59 5.90 -17.75 0.54
C LEU A 59 6.16 -18.44 1.89
N VAL A 60 6.44 -17.63 2.91
CA VAL A 60 6.75 -18.12 4.27
C VAL A 60 5.56 -18.04 5.23
N ASN A 61 4.51 -17.29 4.88
CA ASN A 61 3.35 -17.07 5.71
C ASN A 61 2.07 -16.94 4.88
N THR A 62 1.13 -17.87 5.09
CA THR A 62 -0.20 -17.84 4.47
C THR A 62 -1.28 -17.30 5.41
N GLY A 63 -0.92 -16.94 6.65
CA GLY A 63 -1.85 -16.44 7.66
C GLY A 63 -3.05 -17.36 7.85
N PRO A 64 -4.30 -16.82 7.88
CA PRO A 64 -5.50 -17.62 8.11
C PRO A 64 -5.99 -18.36 6.85
N PHE A 65 -5.28 -18.26 5.72
CA PHE A 65 -5.75 -18.80 4.45
C PHE A 65 -5.32 -20.26 4.27
N SER A 66 -6.28 -21.12 3.98
CA SER A 66 -6.07 -22.51 3.55
C SER A 66 -5.98 -22.61 2.02
N ASN A 67 -5.30 -23.64 1.51
CA ASN A 67 -5.16 -23.92 0.07
C ASN A 67 -4.47 -22.79 -0.72
N PHE A 68 -3.53 -22.10 -0.09
CA PHE A 68 -2.66 -21.15 -0.77
C PHE A 68 -1.80 -21.91 -1.80
N GLN A 69 -1.80 -21.44 -3.05
CA GLN A 69 -1.03 -22.00 -4.16
C GLN A 69 0.31 -21.28 -4.23
N ASP A 70 1.40 -22.03 -4.35
CA ASP A 70 2.78 -21.56 -4.41
C ASP A 70 3.21 -21.22 -5.84
N TYR A 71 2.42 -20.39 -6.53
CA TYR A 71 2.74 -19.95 -7.88
C TYR A 71 2.43 -18.47 -8.08
N ALA A 72 1.48 -18.13 -8.96
CA ALA A 72 1.06 -16.77 -9.22
C ALA A 72 -0.46 -16.65 -9.13
N TYR A 73 -0.91 -15.45 -8.81
CA TYR A 73 -2.31 -15.07 -8.73
C TYR A 73 -2.61 -13.87 -9.61
N TRP A 74 -3.66 -13.95 -10.43
CA TRP A 74 -4.13 -12.81 -11.21
C TRP A 74 -4.67 -11.70 -10.30
N SER A 75 -4.26 -10.45 -10.55
CA SER A 75 -5.04 -9.28 -10.15
C SER A 75 -6.02 -8.99 -11.28
N GLY A 76 -7.27 -8.61 -11.01
CA GLY A 76 -8.30 -8.42 -12.05
C GLY A 76 -8.05 -7.25 -13.03
N THR A 77 -6.81 -6.81 -13.18
CA THR A 77 -6.41 -5.64 -13.97
C THR A 77 -5.71 -6.08 -15.25
N GLU A 78 -6.18 -5.53 -16.37
CA GLU A 78 -5.53 -5.68 -17.67
C GLU A 78 -4.19 -4.91 -17.72
N TYR A 79 -3.21 -5.47 -18.43
CA TYR A 79 -1.95 -4.78 -18.69
C TYR A 79 -2.17 -3.74 -19.80
N ALA A 80 -2.02 -2.46 -19.47
CA ALA A 80 -2.43 -1.38 -20.38
C ALA A 80 -1.66 -1.35 -21.72
N PRO A 81 -0.33 -1.64 -21.76
CA PRO A 81 0.41 -1.67 -23.02
C PRO A 81 0.04 -2.83 -23.96
N ASP A 82 -0.41 -3.96 -23.41
CA ASP A 82 -0.85 -5.12 -24.18
C ASP A 82 -2.08 -5.79 -23.53
N PRO A 83 -3.30 -5.52 -24.04
CA PRO A 83 -4.54 -6.10 -23.53
C PRO A 83 -4.65 -7.62 -23.62
N THR A 84 -3.75 -8.30 -24.34
CA THR A 84 -3.68 -9.77 -24.31
C THR A 84 -3.10 -10.30 -22.99
N GLN A 85 -2.54 -9.41 -22.17
CA GLN A 85 -1.93 -9.71 -20.89
C GLN A 85 -2.73 -9.11 -19.72
N ALA A 86 -2.56 -9.69 -18.54
CA ALA A 86 -3.11 -9.19 -17.28
C ALA A 86 -2.04 -9.16 -16.21
N TRP A 87 -2.26 -8.35 -15.18
CA TRP A 87 -1.39 -8.24 -14.03
C TRP A 87 -1.53 -9.44 -13.10
N ALA A 88 -0.41 -9.90 -12.55
CA ALA A 88 -0.32 -11.01 -11.61
C ALA A 88 0.72 -10.74 -10.52
N LEU A 89 0.49 -11.34 -9.35
CA LEU A 89 1.50 -11.46 -8.30
C LEU A 89 2.02 -12.89 -8.30
N ASP A 90 3.31 -13.05 -8.56
CA ASP A 90 4.07 -14.26 -8.30
C ASP A 90 4.35 -14.33 -6.79
N VAL A 91 3.65 -15.22 -6.10
CA VAL A 91 3.80 -15.45 -4.67
C VAL A 91 4.92 -16.45 -4.36
N LEU A 92 5.40 -17.20 -5.37
CA LEU A 92 6.55 -18.08 -5.22
C LEU A 92 7.82 -17.24 -5.00
N PHE A 93 7.95 -16.11 -5.72
CA PHE A 93 9.12 -15.24 -5.63
C PHE A 93 8.83 -13.83 -5.10
N GLY A 94 7.57 -13.52 -4.78
CA GLY A 94 7.15 -12.23 -4.23
C GLY A 94 7.18 -11.07 -5.24
N GLY A 95 7.17 -11.38 -6.53
CA GLY A 95 7.26 -10.41 -7.61
C GLY A 95 5.90 -10.09 -8.24
N GLN A 96 5.71 -8.84 -8.66
CA GLN A 96 4.59 -8.41 -9.48
C GLN A 96 5.00 -8.32 -10.95
N GLY A 97 4.14 -8.79 -11.83
CA GLY A 97 4.36 -8.71 -13.27
C GLY A 97 3.08 -8.94 -14.06
N PHE A 98 3.23 -9.29 -15.33
CA PHE A 98 2.10 -9.55 -16.21
C PHE A 98 2.30 -10.88 -16.94
N GLY A 99 1.18 -11.51 -17.31
CA GLY A 99 1.16 -12.79 -18.02
C GLY A 99 0.09 -12.78 -19.11
N SER A 100 0.25 -13.65 -20.11
CA SER A 100 -0.74 -13.82 -21.17
C SER A 100 -2.02 -14.45 -20.65
N LYS A 101 -3.17 -13.89 -21.02
CA LYS A 101 -4.50 -14.39 -20.64
C LYS A 101 -4.84 -15.75 -21.26
N THR A 102 -4.14 -16.15 -22.32
CA THR A 102 -4.48 -17.35 -23.12
C THR A 102 -3.50 -18.50 -22.95
N THR A 103 -2.28 -18.23 -22.51
CA THR A 103 -1.22 -19.25 -22.42
C THR A 103 -0.73 -19.52 -21.00
N ASN A 104 -1.01 -18.63 -20.03
CA ASN A 104 -0.55 -18.80 -18.66
C ASN A 104 -1.63 -19.45 -17.79
N ASN A 105 -1.25 -20.52 -17.09
CA ASN A 105 -2.08 -21.16 -16.07
C ASN A 105 -1.79 -20.55 -14.70
N ILE A 106 -2.40 -19.41 -14.41
CA ILE A 106 -2.21 -18.65 -13.16
C ILE A 106 -3.47 -18.78 -12.29
N SER A 107 -3.27 -18.89 -10.98
CA SER A 107 -4.35 -19.09 -10.02
C SER A 107 -5.23 -17.85 -9.88
N VAL A 108 -6.46 -18.06 -9.42
CA VAL A 108 -7.38 -16.98 -9.08
C VAL A 108 -7.67 -17.02 -7.59
N TRP A 109 -7.76 -15.84 -6.97
CA TRP A 109 -8.22 -15.70 -5.60
C TRP A 109 -9.56 -14.98 -5.58
N PRO A 110 -10.69 -15.70 -5.44
CA PRO A 110 -11.99 -15.07 -5.37
C PRO A 110 -12.10 -14.21 -4.11
N VAL A 111 -12.28 -12.92 -4.30
CA VAL A 111 -12.60 -11.99 -3.20
C VAL A 111 -14.11 -11.81 -3.13
N ARG A 112 -14.66 -11.86 -1.91
CA ARG A 112 -16.07 -11.50 -1.70
C ARG A 112 -16.18 -10.00 -1.45
N PRO A 113 -17.21 -9.32 -1.96
CA PRO A 113 -17.56 -8.00 -1.46
C PRO A 113 -17.81 -8.10 0.05
N GLY A 114 -17.09 -7.32 0.86
CA GLY A 114 -17.16 -7.39 2.32
C GLY A 114 -17.16 -6.00 2.96
N ASN A 115 -17.81 -5.89 4.13
CA ASN A 115 -18.11 -4.66 4.87
C ASN A 115 -16.88 -3.99 5.52
N VAL A 116 -15.80 -3.76 4.77
CA VAL A 116 -14.71 -2.91 5.26
C VAL A 116 -15.13 -1.47 5.00
N ALA A 117 -15.59 -0.78 6.04
CA ALA A 117 -15.78 0.66 5.98
C ALA A 117 -14.47 1.27 5.46
N ALA A 118 -14.53 2.03 4.36
CA ALA A 118 -13.37 2.76 3.90
C ALA A 118 -12.87 3.58 5.08
N THR A 119 -11.67 3.28 5.57
CA THR A 119 -10.99 4.15 6.52
C THR A 119 -10.95 5.51 5.84
N PRO A 120 -11.56 6.56 6.40
CA PRO A 120 -11.46 7.89 5.80
C PRO A 120 -9.98 8.15 5.61
N ALA A 121 -9.58 8.40 4.36
CA ALA A 121 -8.22 8.82 4.06
C ALA A 121 -7.89 9.91 5.08
N THR A 122 -6.84 9.69 5.87
CA THR A 122 -6.39 10.65 6.86
C THR A 122 -6.03 11.91 6.08
N ALA A 123 -6.99 12.82 5.94
CA ALA A 123 -6.71 14.17 5.50
C ALA A 123 -5.59 14.66 6.41
N PRO A 124 -4.55 15.35 5.88
CA PRO A 124 -3.52 15.92 6.73
C PRO A 124 -4.24 16.69 7.83
N GLN A 125 -4.10 16.23 9.07
CA GLN A 125 -4.73 16.90 10.19
C GLN A 125 -4.14 18.30 10.18
N ALA A 126 -4.95 19.28 9.79
CA ALA A 126 -4.63 20.67 10.01
C ALA A 126 -4.39 20.76 11.51
N VAL A 127 -3.12 20.82 11.91
CA VAL A 127 -2.74 21.02 13.30
C VAL A 127 -3.45 22.30 13.69
N PRO A 128 -4.47 22.27 14.55
CA PRO A 128 -5.10 23.51 14.94
C PRO A 128 -4.00 24.27 15.68
N ALA A 129 -3.60 25.40 15.11
CA ALA A 129 -2.70 26.36 15.76
C ALA A 129 -3.44 26.99 16.94
N MET A 130 -3.80 26.18 17.93
CA MET A 130 -4.29 26.64 19.21
C MET A 130 -3.08 26.96 20.07
N GLY A 131 -2.79 28.27 20.16
CA GLY A 131 -2.36 28.82 21.44
C GLY A 131 -1.05 29.57 21.52
N ILE A 132 -0.71 30.45 20.56
CA ILE A 132 0.30 31.51 20.83
C ILE A 132 -0.32 32.69 21.61
N TRP A 133 -1.64 32.73 21.76
CA TRP A 133 -2.33 33.85 22.43
C TRP A 133 -2.35 33.75 23.97
N GLY A 134 -2.03 32.59 24.56
CA GLY A 134 -2.05 32.41 26.03
C GLY A 134 -0.90 33.09 26.78
N LEU A 135 0.25 33.29 26.14
CA LEU A 135 1.45 33.84 26.79
C LEU A 135 1.45 35.38 26.86
N GLY A 136 0.72 36.06 25.95
CA GLY A 136 0.65 37.52 25.92
C GLY A 136 -0.11 38.13 27.12
N LEU A 137 -1.19 37.49 27.56
CA LEU A 137 -1.98 37.96 28.69
C LEU A 137 -1.29 37.73 30.04
N LEU A 138 -0.50 36.66 30.19
CA LEU A 138 0.28 36.40 31.40
C LEU A 138 1.43 37.42 31.57
N GLY A 139 2.09 37.80 30.48
CA GLY A 139 3.15 38.82 30.49
C GLY A 139 2.63 40.23 30.85
N LEU A 140 1.43 40.59 30.38
CA LEU A 140 0.79 41.86 30.73
C LEU A 140 0.35 41.91 32.21
N LEU A 141 -0.11 40.78 32.77
CA LEU A 141 -0.49 40.71 34.18
C LEU A 141 0.73 40.82 35.11
N LEU A 142 1.85 40.16 34.76
CA LEU A 142 3.08 40.20 35.56
C LEU A 142 3.74 41.59 35.55
N THR A 143 3.76 42.28 34.41
CA THR A 143 4.29 43.65 34.32
C THR A 143 3.40 44.68 35.04
N TYR A 144 2.08 44.49 35.02
CA TYR A 144 1.14 45.32 35.78
C TYR A 144 1.34 45.17 37.31
N LEU A 145 1.51 43.94 37.79
CA LEU A 145 1.74 43.66 39.21
C LEU A 145 3.11 44.15 39.69
N ALA A 146 4.15 44.07 38.85
CA ALA A 146 5.48 44.60 39.17
C ALA A 146 5.48 46.14 39.31
N ARG A 147 4.76 46.87 38.45
CA ARG A 147 4.64 48.34 38.54
C ARG A 147 3.90 48.82 39.79
N ARG A 148 2.94 48.05 40.31
CA ARG A 148 2.20 48.40 41.54
C ARG A 148 3.02 48.24 42.82
N ARG A 149 4.17 47.56 42.80
CA ARG A 149 5.04 47.39 43.99
C ARG A 149 6.18 48.41 44.09
N LEU A 150 6.32 49.30 43.11
CA LEU A 150 7.38 50.33 43.07
C LEU A 150 6.81 51.75 43.17
N GLY A 151 5.57 51.90 43.63
CA GLY A 151 4.95 53.19 43.98
C GLY A 151 4.72 53.29 45.48
#